data_AF-A0A349KWC1-F1
#
_entry.id   AF-A0A349KWC1-F1
#
_cell.length_a   1.000
_cell.length_b   1.000
_cell.length_c   1.000
_cell.angle_alpha   90.00
_cell.angle_beta   90.00
_cell.angle_gamma   90.00
#
_symmetry.space_group_name_H-M   'P 1'
#
loop_
_entity.id
_entity.type
_entity.pdbx_description
1 polymer ?
#
loop_
_entity_poly.entity_id
_entity_poly.type
_entity_poly.pdbx_seq_one_letter_code
_entity_poly.pdbx_strand_id
1 'polypeptide(L)'
;LAKENNVAILEAPALARALHKHTEIGDEIPEALYAAVAEVLAYVFQLRAYGKNGGSRPGLPSKIEVPPELDPLNPAAQTKPDTDNGARP
;
A
#
# COMPACT_ATOMS: atom_id res chain seq x y z
N LEU A 1 7.37 2.94 20.84
CA LEU A 1 7.85 3.97 19.88
C LEU A 1 6.73 4.68 19.10
N ALA A 2 5.97 4.04 18.21
CA ALA A 2 4.98 4.76 17.36
C ALA A 2 3.87 5.49 18.16
N LYS A 3 3.27 4.80 19.14
CA LYS A 3 2.23 5.38 20.01
C LYS A 3 2.73 6.55 20.87
N GLU A 4 3.98 6.48 21.29
CA GLU A 4 4.60 7.50 22.16
C GLU A 4 5.00 8.76 21.38
N ASN A 5 5.20 8.64 20.06
CA ASN A 5 5.59 9.75 19.18
C ASN A 5 4.42 10.34 18.38
N ASN A 6 3.17 10.03 18.76
CA ASN A 6 1.97 10.49 18.03
C ASN A 6 1.98 10.10 16.53
N VAL A 7 2.54 8.93 16.20
CA VAL A 7 2.52 8.40 14.85
C VAL A 7 1.21 7.65 14.64
N ALA A 8 0.47 8.04 13.59
CA ALA A 8 -0.75 7.36 13.22
C ALA A 8 -0.45 5.92 12.74
N ILE A 9 -1.21 4.96 13.24
CA ILE A 9 -1.11 3.56 12.84
C ILE A 9 -2.34 3.22 12.00
N LEU A 10 -2.11 2.73 10.79
CA LEU A 10 -3.13 2.25 9.86
C LEU A 10 -2.77 0.81 9.48
N GLU A 11 -3.74 -0.09 9.53
CA GLU A 11 -3.55 -1.48 9.12
C GLU A 11 -3.86 -1.64 7.63
N ALA A 12 -2.83 -1.94 6.84
CA ALA A 12 -2.94 -2.14 5.40
C ALA A 12 -2.07 -3.34 4.96
N PRO A 13 -2.56 -4.59 5.13
CA PRO A 13 -1.73 -5.78 4.96
C PRO A 13 -1.09 -5.92 3.57
N ALA A 14 -1.84 -5.63 2.50
CA ALA A 14 -1.32 -5.70 1.13
C ALA A 14 -0.21 -4.68 0.87
N LEU A 15 -0.42 -3.42 1.29
CA LEU A 15 0.55 -2.34 1.09
C LEU A 15 1.81 -2.58 1.91
N ALA A 16 1.66 -3.03 3.17
CA ALA A 16 2.77 -3.37 4.04
C ALA A 16 3.67 -4.46 3.43
N ARG A 17 3.09 -5.50 2.83
CA ARG A 17 3.84 -6.56 2.14
C ARG A 17 4.54 -6.05 0.88
N ALA A 18 3.83 -5.27 0.06
CA ALA A 18 4.38 -4.73 -1.17
C ALA A 18 5.60 -3.82 -0.88
N LEU A 19 5.48 -2.91 0.08
CA LEU A 19 6.59 -2.05 0.51
C LEU A 19 7.73 -2.87 1.09
N HIS A 20 7.46 -3.79 2.03
CA HIS A 20 8.53 -4.60 2.64
C HIS A 20 9.29 -5.45 1.62
N LYS A 21 8.66 -5.85 0.51
CA LYS A 21 9.31 -6.65 -0.54
C LYS A 21 10.03 -5.81 -1.59
N HIS A 22 9.50 -4.63 -1.92
CA HIS A 22 9.94 -3.84 -3.07
C HIS A 22 10.66 -2.52 -2.69
N THR A 23 10.81 -2.22 -1.40
CA THR A 23 11.56 -1.05 -0.90
C THR A 23 12.48 -1.43 0.23
N GLU A 24 13.74 -1.03 0.15
CA GLU A 24 14.66 -1.06 1.30
C GLU A 24 14.65 0.29 2.03
N ILE A 25 15.27 0.33 3.20
CA ILE A 25 15.36 1.57 3.99
C ILE A 25 16.24 2.57 3.25
N GLY A 26 15.67 3.74 2.93
CA GLY A 26 16.35 4.80 2.21
C GLY A 26 16.01 4.85 0.72
N ASP A 27 15.32 3.83 0.21
CA ASP A 27 14.83 3.82 -1.17
C ASP A 27 13.59 4.69 -1.33
N GLU A 28 13.40 5.18 -2.55
CA GLU A 28 12.15 5.80 -2.97
C GLU A 28 11.05 4.75 -3.15
N ILE A 29 9.80 5.20 -3.00
CA ILE A 29 8.64 4.34 -3.18
C ILE A 29 8.48 4.03 -4.68
N PRO A 30 8.14 2.79 -5.08
CA PRO A 30 7.83 2.46 -6.46
C PRO A 30 6.63 3.28 -6.97
N GLU A 31 6.70 3.75 -8.21
CA GLU A 31 5.63 4.56 -8.83
C GLU A 31 4.26 3.87 -8.76
N ALA A 32 4.24 2.56 -8.97
CA ALA A 32 3.04 1.74 -8.88
C ALA A 32 2.39 1.73 -7.46
N LEU A 33 3.13 2.10 -6.40
CA LEU A 33 2.60 2.25 -5.04
C LEU A 33 2.26 3.70 -4.67
N TYR A 34 2.48 4.68 -5.54
CA TYR A 34 2.24 6.09 -5.23
C TYR A 34 0.78 6.37 -4.88
N ALA A 35 -0.17 5.83 -5.64
CA ALA A 35 -1.60 6.00 -5.37
C ALA A 35 -1.97 5.45 -3.97
N ALA A 36 -1.54 4.22 -3.69
CA ALA A 36 -1.77 3.56 -2.41
C ALA A 36 -1.18 4.36 -1.24
N VAL A 37 0.04 4.88 -1.38
CA VAL A 37 0.70 5.68 -0.34
C VAL A 37 0.05 7.05 -0.19
N ALA A 38 -0.38 7.68 -1.28
CA ALA A 38 -1.07 8.97 -1.25
C ALA A 38 -2.38 8.87 -0.45
N GLU A 39 -3.14 7.78 -0.58
CA GLU A 39 -4.34 7.54 0.24
C GLU A 39 -4.01 7.43 1.74
N VAL A 40 -2.93 6.73 2.09
CA VAL A 40 -2.48 6.65 3.49
C VAL A 40 -2.13 8.04 4.02
N LEU A 41 -1.37 8.84 3.25
CA LEU A 41 -1.02 10.20 3.62
C LEU A 41 -2.25 11.09 3.78
N ALA A 42 -3.24 10.97 2.88
CA ALA A 42 -4.49 11.70 2.95
C ALA A 42 -5.26 11.36 4.24
N TYR A 43 -5.36 10.08 4.61
CA TYR A 43 -6.01 9.66 5.86
C TYR A 43 -5.26 10.18 7.09
N VAL A 44 -3.93 10.07 7.12
CA VAL A 44 -3.11 10.59 8.23
C VAL A 44 -3.27 12.10 8.36
N PHE A 45 -3.32 12.83 7.25
CA PHE A 45 -3.54 14.27 7.24
C PHE A 45 -4.93 14.63 7.80
N GLN A 46 -5.98 13.94 7.36
CA GLN A 46 -7.33 14.14 7.89
C GLN A 46 -7.42 13.79 9.38
N LEU A 47 -6.73 12.73 9.82
CA LEU A 47 -6.71 12.32 11.23
C LEU A 47 -6.02 13.36 12.11
N ARG A 48 -4.91 13.94 11.63
CA ARG A 48 -4.22 15.05 12.29
C ARG A 48 -5.07 16.31 12.32
N ALA A 49 -5.77 16.63 11.23
CA ALA A 49 -6.69 17.77 11.16
C ALA A 49 -7.87 17.61 12.14
N TYR A 50 -8.46 16.43 12.23
CA TYR A 50 -9.48 16.09 13.23
C TYR A 50 -8.97 16.28 14.66
N GLY A 51 -7.76 15.80 14.96
CA GLY A 51 -7.16 15.96 16.28
C GLY A 51 -6.89 17.42 16.68
N LYS A 52 -6.66 18.33 15.70
CA LYS A 52 -6.41 19.76 15.96
C LYS A 52 -7.67 20.62 15.97
N ASN A 53 -8.61 20.36 15.06
CA ASN A 53 -9.73 21.27 14.77
C ASN A 53 -11.08 20.71 15.25
N GLY A 54 -11.13 19.46 15.74
CA GLY A 54 -12.39 18.76 16.00
C GLY A 54 -13.17 18.44 14.71
N GLY A 55 -14.42 17.98 14.85
CA GLY A 55 -15.31 17.71 13.72
C GLY A 55 -15.62 16.22 13.50
N SER A 56 -15.79 15.79 12.25
CA SER A 56 -16.06 14.38 11.93
C SER A 56 -14.75 13.61 11.82
N ARG A 57 -14.66 12.48 12.54
CA ARG A 57 -13.54 11.55 12.41
C ARG A 57 -13.47 11.04 10.97
N PRO A 58 -12.32 11.12 10.28
CA PRO A 58 -12.20 10.57 8.95
C PRO A 58 -12.46 9.07 8.98
N GLY A 59 -13.26 8.59 8.03
CA GLY A 59 -13.46 7.17 7.82
C GLY A 59 -12.15 6.51 7.40
N LEU A 60 -11.92 5.27 7.82
CA LEU A 60 -10.79 4.50 7.31
C LEU A 60 -10.92 4.38 5.78
N PRO A 61 -9.84 4.62 5.01
CA PRO A 61 -9.84 4.32 3.60
C PRO A 61 -10.12 2.82 3.44
N SER A 62 -11.26 2.50 2.82
CA SER A 62 -11.79 1.14 2.82
C SER A 62 -11.14 0.24 1.76
N LYS A 63 -10.31 0.80 0.87
CA LYS A 63 -9.67 0.05 -0.21
C LYS A 63 -8.39 0.75 -0.69
N ILE A 64 -7.29 0.51 0.01
CA ILE A 64 -5.97 0.89 -0.51
C ILE A 64 -5.69 -0.03 -1.71
N GLU A 65 -5.73 0.53 -2.91
CA GLU A 65 -5.51 -0.21 -4.15
C GLU A 65 -4.03 -0.47 -4.36
N VAL A 66 -3.59 -1.67 -3.99
CA VAL A 66 -2.23 -2.15 -4.28
C VAL A 66 -2.28 -2.91 -5.60
N PRO A 67 -1.45 -2.55 -6.59
CA PRO A 67 -1.40 -3.27 -7.85
C PRO A 67 -1.10 -4.76 -7.60
N PRO A 68 -1.83 -5.67 -8.27
CA PRO A 68 -1.68 -7.10 -8.08
C PRO A 68 -0.26 -7.61 -8.30
N GLU A 69 0.50 -6.96 -9.18
CA GLU A 69 1.88 -7.33 -9.52
C GLU A 69 2.89 -7.12 -8.39
N LEU A 70 2.57 -6.21 -7.45
CA LEU A 70 3.46 -5.85 -6.34
C LEU A 70 3.06 -6.47 -5.00
N ASP A 71 1.86 -7.07 -4.89
CA ASP A 71 1.53 -7.88 -3.70
C ASP A 71 2.05 -9.31 -3.90
N PRO A 72 3.07 -9.75 -3.13
CA PRO A 72 3.63 -11.09 -3.27
C PRO A 72 2.64 -12.23 -3.01
N LEU A 73 1.53 -11.97 -2.34
CA LEU A 73 0.49 -12.97 -2.06
C LEU A 73 -0.68 -12.93 -3.06
N ASN A 74 -0.64 -12.06 -4.08
CA ASN A 74 -1.72 -12.01 -5.06
C ASN A 74 -1.51 -13.08 -6.16
N PRO A 75 -2.47 -14.00 -6.38
CA PRO A 75 -2.38 -15.00 -7.44
C PRO A 75 -2.23 -14.40 -8.85
N ALA A 76 -2.67 -13.16 -9.07
CA ALA A 76 -2.47 -12.45 -10.33
C ALA A 76 -1.00 -12.06 -10.63
N ALA A 77 -0.12 -12.01 -9.62
CA ALA A 77 1.33 -11.84 -9.84
C ALA A 77 2.01 -13.11 -10.38
N GLN A 78 1.35 -14.28 -10.28
CA GLN A 78 1.91 -15.58 -10.65
C GLN A 78 1.57 -15.99 -12.09
N THR A 79 0.66 -15.28 -12.77
CA THR A 79 0.35 -15.52 -14.17
C THR A 79 1.34 -14.78 -15.06
N LYS A 80 2.58 -15.26 -15.14
CA LYS A 80 3.30 -15.12 -16.41
C LYS A 80 2.50 -15.95 -17.43
N PRO A 81 2.10 -15.40 -18.58
CA PRO A 81 1.56 -16.23 -19.65
C PRO A 81 2.69 -17.16 -20.09
N ASP A 82 2.63 -18.42 -19.66
CA ASP A 82 3.36 -19.52 -20.31
C ASP A 82 2.88 -19.60 -21.76
N THR A 83 3.43 -18.74 -22.60
CA THR A 83 3.36 -18.84 -24.04
C THR A 83 4.51 -19.73 -24.48
N ASP A 84 4.41 -21.02 -24.17
CA ASP A 84 5.19 -22.05 -24.86
C ASP A 84 4.37 -23.34 -24.96
N ASN A 85 3.25 -23.25 -25.67
CA ASN A 85 2.55 -24.43 -26.16
C ASN A 85 2.86 -24.62 -27.64
N GLY A 86 3.84 -25.50 -27.92
CA GLY A 86 3.66 -26.49 -28.99
C GLY A 86 4.22 -26.20 -30.38
N ALA A 87 5.37 -25.55 -30.53
CA ALA A 87 6.12 -25.59 -31.80
C ALA A 87 7.17 -26.71 -31.79
N ARG A 88 6.71 -27.98 -31.89
CA ARG A 88 7.54 -29.10 -32.37
C ARG A 88 7.05 -29.49 -33.77
N PRO A 89 7.82 -29.26 -34.86
CA PRO A 89 7.68 -30.08 -36.05
C PRO A 89 8.33 -31.47 -35.85
#